data_AF-A0A840C3R1-F1
#
_entry.id   AF-A0A840C3R1-F1
#
_cell.length_a   1.000
_cell.length_b   1.000
_cell.length_c   1.000
_cell.angle_alpha   90.00
_cell.angle_beta   90.00
_cell.angle_gamma   90.00
#
_symmetry.space_group_name_H-M   'P 1'
#
loop_
_entity.id
_entity.type
_entity.pdbx_description
1 polymer ?
#
loop_
_entity_poly.entity_id
_entity_poly.type
_entity_poly.pdbx_seq_one_letter_code
_entity_poly.pdbx_strand_id
1 'polypeptide(L)'
;MPSQRIPGVLSPVADSMSSLLKVLMSAPDDATVAAKRGTAEKLMRENEAAAALGTLMSGFKPGGSVADLYGTALRGGINPQHVGDAIRGVTAVAPDVDDLMRSRAFLGAGGAWSSTPTGFAQGQATEIQKQRLANDAAMARAQFELNNKPTEIMTPEGPRIARTQDAIGQMPLAAESNVRGGFLAQNFGNVGALPPAEQRILGAESKTQPTPRNYVAGGQSFITYDGVTDARSGQPLPAGGYIANAQGTANDVGLRPNVQGDLQTRVINANSALEVGNQILGILAKDPAVVGPTGNTRRLLQDATDVFGSVATVFGGQQQLVGEIDRARQDLVQTLGPQAQTLLPELFNPNLNSIETLNGFLVYKVAEALGQSGRGASDQDIQRVIQMVGSPSSWLTGPTTYENKIRTILDLVTSSRDAAQRALSGGAGASAGAAPAGDPTVGTTPAPAGDQPRRRRYNPATGQIE
;
A
#
# COMPACT_ATOMS: atom_id res chain seq x y z
N MET A 1 -72.13 8.77 -6.29
CA MET A 1 -71.03 8.83 -5.30
C MET A 1 -69.83 9.50 -5.96
N PRO A 2 -69.31 10.63 -5.44
CA PRO A 2 -68.22 11.37 -6.07
C PRO A 2 -66.86 10.77 -5.67
N SER A 3 -65.97 10.66 -6.66
CA SER A 3 -64.57 10.25 -6.50
C SER A 3 -63.73 11.48 -6.19
N GLN A 4 -63.12 11.51 -4.99
CA GLN A 4 -62.16 12.54 -4.59
C GLN A 4 -60.81 12.27 -5.28
N ARG A 5 -60.34 13.24 -6.09
CA ARG A 5 -58.96 13.27 -6.59
C ARG A 5 -58.08 14.02 -5.59
N ILE A 6 -57.01 13.36 -5.15
CA ILE A 6 -55.94 13.95 -4.33
C ILE A 6 -55.02 14.79 -5.24
N PRO A 7 -54.68 16.04 -4.89
CA PRO A 7 -53.74 16.84 -5.65
C PRO A 7 -52.31 16.31 -5.48
N GLY A 8 -51.62 16.11 -6.61
CA GLY A 8 -50.24 15.65 -6.66
C GLY A 8 -49.28 16.70 -6.11
N VAL A 9 -48.48 16.30 -5.11
CA VAL A 9 -47.31 17.03 -4.64
C VAL A 9 -46.23 16.87 -5.70
N LEU A 10 -46.03 17.90 -6.52
CA LEU A 10 -44.85 18.03 -7.37
C LEU A 10 -43.66 18.38 -6.47
N SER A 11 -42.54 17.70 -6.73
CA SER A 11 -41.29 17.85 -5.96
C SER A 11 -40.72 19.28 -6.09
N PRO A 12 -40.29 19.92 -4.99
CA PRO A 12 -39.65 21.26 -5.03
C PRO A 12 -38.35 21.30 -5.85
N VAL A 13 -37.81 20.13 -6.22
CA VAL A 13 -36.67 19.98 -7.12
C VAL A 13 -37.05 20.29 -8.58
N ALA A 14 -38.29 20.02 -9.00
CA ALA A 14 -38.74 20.30 -10.36
C ALA A 14 -38.98 21.81 -10.59
N ASP A 15 -39.51 22.50 -9.58
CA ASP A 15 -39.73 23.96 -9.65
C ASP A 15 -38.41 24.74 -9.59
N SER A 16 -37.46 24.29 -8.79
CA SER A 16 -36.11 24.91 -8.74
C SER A 16 -35.34 24.72 -10.05
N MET A 17 -35.40 23.55 -10.69
CA MET A 17 -34.80 23.35 -12.02
C MET A 17 -35.46 24.17 -13.13
N SER A 18 -36.79 24.31 -13.12
CA SER A 18 -37.53 25.14 -14.08
C SER A 18 -37.17 26.62 -13.97
N SER A 19 -36.99 27.12 -12.73
CA SER A 19 -36.54 28.50 -12.50
C SER A 19 -35.10 28.74 -12.97
N LEU A 20 -34.21 27.76 -12.79
CA LEU A 20 -32.80 27.84 -13.19
C LEU A 20 -32.65 27.84 -14.72
N LEU A 21 -33.46 27.04 -15.42
CA LEU A 21 -33.53 27.02 -16.89
C LEU A 21 -34.09 28.33 -17.47
N LYS A 22 -35.06 28.97 -16.80
CA LYS A 22 -35.56 30.30 -17.19
C LYS A 22 -34.51 31.41 -17.04
N VAL A 23 -33.69 31.34 -16.00
CA VAL A 23 -32.59 32.30 -15.77
C VAL A 23 -31.45 32.08 -16.77
N LEU A 24 -31.17 30.83 -17.16
CA LEU A 24 -30.15 30.51 -18.17
C LEU A 24 -30.56 30.88 -19.62
N MET A 25 -31.85 31.10 -19.88
CA MET A 25 -32.37 31.39 -21.22
C MET A 25 -32.76 32.86 -21.45
N SER A 26 -32.60 33.75 -20.46
CA SER A 26 -32.79 35.20 -20.65
C SER A 26 -31.44 35.90 -20.84
N ALA A 27 -31.44 36.95 -21.68
CA ALA A 27 -30.27 37.70 -22.14
C ALA A 27 -29.44 38.29 -20.97
N PRO A 28 -28.19 38.77 -21.20
CA PRO A 28 -27.20 38.99 -20.15
C PRO A 28 -27.51 40.27 -19.35
N ASP A 29 -28.45 40.16 -18.43
CA ASP A 29 -28.74 41.21 -17.46
C ASP A 29 -27.81 41.10 -16.26
N ASP A 30 -27.57 42.22 -15.57
CA ASP A 30 -26.69 42.38 -14.40
C ASP A 30 -26.86 41.30 -13.32
N ALA A 31 -28.02 40.63 -13.28
CA ALA A 31 -28.29 39.47 -12.43
C ALA A 31 -27.36 38.27 -12.71
N THR A 32 -26.99 38.01 -13.97
CA THR A 32 -26.03 36.94 -14.32
C THR A 32 -24.61 37.28 -13.90
N VAL A 33 -24.22 38.55 -13.98
CA VAL A 33 -22.92 39.04 -13.48
C VAL A 33 -22.85 38.97 -11.96
N ALA A 34 -23.92 39.35 -11.26
CA ALA A 34 -24.03 39.24 -9.81
C ALA A 34 -24.02 37.77 -9.34
N ALA A 35 -24.71 36.88 -10.04
CA ALA A 35 -24.70 35.45 -9.75
C ALA A 35 -23.30 34.82 -9.96
N LYS A 36 -22.61 35.20 -11.06
CA LYS A 36 -21.22 34.76 -11.35
C LYS A 36 -20.23 35.29 -10.30
N ARG A 37 -20.38 36.54 -9.82
CA ARG A 37 -19.59 37.06 -8.69
C ARG A 37 -19.85 36.29 -7.39
N GLY A 38 -21.11 36.01 -7.07
CA GLY A 38 -21.46 35.24 -5.88
C GLY A 38 -20.92 33.81 -5.90
N THR A 39 -20.85 33.18 -7.07
CA THR A 39 -20.21 31.86 -7.22
C THR A 39 -18.69 31.92 -7.05
N ALA A 40 -18.04 32.95 -7.61
CA ALA A 40 -16.60 33.16 -7.44
C ALA A 40 -16.22 33.41 -5.96
N GLU A 41 -16.98 34.24 -5.24
CA GLU A 41 -16.74 34.51 -3.81
C GLU A 41 -16.98 33.28 -2.92
N LYS A 42 -17.93 32.42 -3.30
CA LYS A 42 -18.14 31.14 -2.60
C LYS A 42 -16.95 30.21 -2.78
N LEU A 43 -16.43 30.08 -4.00
CA LEU A 43 -15.26 29.23 -4.29
C LEU A 43 -13.98 29.76 -3.63
N MET A 44 -13.81 31.08 -3.52
CA MET A 44 -12.72 31.67 -2.75
C MET A 44 -12.81 31.29 -1.26
N ARG A 45 -13.99 31.38 -0.65
CA ARG A 45 -14.20 30.98 0.75
C ARG A 45 -13.96 29.49 1.00
N GLU A 46 -14.37 28.63 0.08
CA GLU A 46 -14.12 27.18 0.18
C GLU A 46 -12.62 26.85 0.07
N ASN A 47 -11.89 27.53 -0.81
CA ASN A 47 -10.42 27.39 -0.91
C ASN A 47 -9.68 27.92 0.33
N GLU A 48 -10.11 29.04 0.91
CA GLU A 48 -9.55 29.56 2.17
C GLU A 48 -9.81 28.61 3.34
N ALA A 49 -10.99 28.01 3.42
CA ALA A 49 -11.31 27.01 4.44
C ALA A 49 -10.47 25.73 4.30
N ALA A 50 -10.23 25.28 3.06
CA ALA A 50 -9.34 24.13 2.80
C ALA A 50 -7.88 24.42 3.18
N ALA A 51 -7.38 25.63 2.87
CA ALA A 51 -6.03 26.07 3.27
C ALA A 51 -5.88 26.20 4.80
N ALA A 52 -6.90 26.70 5.48
CA ALA A 52 -6.93 26.78 6.95
C ALA A 52 -6.89 25.38 7.60
N LEU A 53 -7.59 24.39 7.02
CA LEU A 53 -7.55 23.00 7.48
C LEU A 53 -6.15 22.38 7.31
N GLY A 54 -5.48 22.62 6.18
CA GLY A 54 -4.11 22.17 5.93
C GLY A 54 -3.09 22.80 6.90
N THR A 55 -3.31 24.07 7.27
CA THR A 55 -2.47 24.77 8.26
C THR A 55 -2.69 24.22 9.68
N LEU A 56 -3.92 23.87 10.03
CA LEU A 56 -4.28 23.27 11.31
C LEU A 56 -3.67 21.87 11.48
N MET A 57 -3.66 21.08 10.40
CA MET A 57 -3.06 19.74 10.36
C MET A 57 -1.53 19.76 10.42
N SER A 58 -0.89 20.78 9.85
CA SER A 58 0.58 20.92 9.86
C SER A 58 1.14 21.57 11.14
N GLY A 59 0.32 22.32 11.87
CA GLY A 59 0.68 22.93 13.15
C GLY A 59 0.66 22.01 14.38
N PHE A 60 0.24 20.74 14.21
CA PHE A 60 0.16 19.77 15.31
C PHE A 60 1.57 19.40 15.84
N LYS A 61 1.94 19.96 17.00
CA LYS A 61 3.14 19.56 17.75
C LYS A 61 2.76 18.60 18.87
N PRO A 62 3.45 17.45 19.04
CA PRO A 62 3.29 16.59 20.20
C PRO A 62 3.56 17.40 21.48
N GLY A 63 2.56 17.50 22.38
CA GLY A 63 2.66 18.25 23.65
C GLY A 63 1.92 19.59 23.71
N GLY A 64 1.19 19.99 22.66
CA GLY A 64 0.31 21.17 22.71
C GLY A 64 -0.87 21.00 23.66
N SER A 65 -1.34 22.10 24.25
CA SER A 65 -2.54 22.13 25.09
C SER A 65 -3.77 21.67 24.30
N VAL A 66 -4.46 20.64 24.81
CA VAL A 66 -5.71 20.11 24.23
C VAL A 66 -6.78 21.21 24.11
N ALA A 67 -6.76 22.21 24.99
CA ALA A 67 -7.68 23.35 24.95
C ALA A 67 -7.44 24.26 23.72
N ASP A 68 -6.18 24.43 23.30
CA ASP A 68 -5.85 25.24 22.12
C ASP A 68 -6.29 24.56 20.83
N LEU A 69 -6.16 23.23 20.78
CA LEU A 69 -6.61 22.41 19.66
C LEU A 69 -8.14 22.42 19.55
N TYR A 70 -8.84 22.33 20.68
CA TYR A 70 -10.30 22.44 20.74
C TYR A 70 -10.78 23.84 20.30
N GLY A 71 -10.13 24.90 20.79
CA GLY A 71 -10.46 26.28 20.45
C GLY A 71 -10.17 26.66 19.00
N THR A 72 -9.19 26.01 18.36
CA THR A 72 -8.88 26.25 16.94
C THR A 72 -9.81 25.44 16.03
N ALA A 73 -10.13 24.20 16.39
CA ALA A 73 -11.06 23.36 15.64
C ALA A 73 -12.49 23.93 15.63
N LEU A 74 -12.96 24.47 16.77
CA LEU A 74 -14.26 25.14 16.86
C LEU A 74 -14.32 26.41 16.01
N ARG A 75 -13.24 27.20 15.98
CA ARG A 75 -13.15 28.38 15.11
C ARG A 75 -13.11 28.02 13.62
N GLY A 76 -12.62 26.83 13.27
CA GLY A 76 -12.69 26.26 11.93
C GLY A 76 -14.06 25.64 11.57
N GLY A 77 -15.07 25.73 12.44
CA GLY A 77 -16.40 25.19 12.19
C GLY A 77 -16.52 23.66 12.33
N ILE A 78 -15.51 23.00 12.93
CA ILE A 78 -15.53 21.55 13.13
C ILE A 78 -16.44 21.20 14.31
N ASN A 79 -17.29 20.18 14.13
CA ASN A 79 -18.22 19.73 15.16
C ASN A 79 -17.44 19.25 16.42
N PRO A 80 -17.76 19.77 17.61
CA PRO A 80 -17.08 19.41 18.87
C PRO A 80 -17.08 17.92 19.22
N GLN A 81 -18.04 17.13 18.72
CA GLN A 81 -18.05 15.67 18.93
C GLN A 81 -16.87 14.98 18.22
N HIS A 82 -16.56 15.37 16.97
CA HIS A 82 -15.43 14.79 16.23
C HIS A 82 -14.08 15.15 16.85
N VAL A 83 -13.99 16.34 17.46
CA VAL A 83 -12.80 16.77 18.20
C VAL A 83 -12.65 15.95 19.49
N GLY A 84 -13.76 15.68 20.20
CA GLY A 84 -13.77 14.85 21.40
C GLY A 84 -13.38 13.38 21.15
N ASP A 85 -13.73 12.84 19.99
CA ASP A 85 -13.36 11.47 19.60
C ASP A 85 -11.88 11.37 19.21
N ALA A 86 -11.35 12.37 18.50
CA ALA A 86 -9.93 12.47 18.18
C ALA A 86 -9.06 12.61 19.44
N ILE A 87 -9.49 13.45 20.41
CA ILE A 87 -8.78 13.62 21.68
C ILE A 87 -8.80 12.32 22.49
N ARG A 88 -9.95 11.64 22.59
CA ARG A 88 -10.05 10.35 23.30
C ARG A 88 -9.13 9.29 22.71
N GLY A 89 -9.00 9.22 21.39
CA GLY A 89 -8.05 8.34 20.71
C GLY A 89 -6.58 8.64 21.05
N VAL A 90 -6.23 9.91 21.20
CA VAL A 90 -4.86 10.34 21.55
C VAL A 90 -4.55 10.14 23.04
N THR A 91 -5.51 10.39 23.94
CA THR A 91 -5.29 10.27 25.39
C THR A 91 -5.34 8.83 25.93
N ALA A 92 -5.94 7.89 25.19
CA ALA A 92 -5.97 6.47 25.57
C ALA A 92 -4.60 5.74 25.43
N VAL A 93 -3.56 6.45 24.95
CA VAL A 93 -2.24 5.88 24.58
C VAL A 93 -1.13 6.23 25.60
N ALA A 94 -1.45 6.78 26.77
CA ALA A 94 -0.45 7.09 27.81
C ALA A 94 -0.45 6.01 28.92
N PRO A 95 0.27 4.89 28.73
CA PRO A 95 1.64 4.78 29.26
C PRO A 95 2.66 4.14 28.29
N ASP A 96 3.92 4.61 28.33
CA ASP A 96 5.10 4.24 27.51
C ASP A 96 4.91 3.09 26.50
N VAL A 97 4.55 3.46 25.28
CA VAL A 97 4.28 2.58 24.12
C VAL A 97 5.55 1.90 23.58
N ASP A 98 6.73 2.34 24.05
CA ASP A 98 8.04 1.94 23.52
C ASP A 98 8.76 0.85 24.33
N ASP A 99 8.11 0.24 25.33
CA ASP A 99 8.71 -0.86 26.09
C ASP A 99 8.79 -2.16 25.24
N LEU A 100 9.87 -2.26 24.46
CA LEU A 100 10.23 -3.40 23.63
C LEU A 100 10.22 -4.74 24.40
N MET A 101 10.45 -4.72 25.72
CA MET A 101 10.41 -5.95 26.52
C MET A 101 8.99 -6.49 26.67
N ARG A 102 7.97 -5.63 26.81
CA ARG A 102 6.57 -6.06 26.88
C ARG A 102 6.08 -6.60 25.55
N SER A 103 6.40 -5.93 24.45
CA SER A 103 6.07 -6.42 23.10
C SER A 103 6.73 -7.79 22.83
N ARG A 104 7.98 -7.99 23.26
CA ARG A 104 8.67 -9.30 23.15
C ARG A 104 8.09 -10.37 24.06
N ALA A 105 7.71 -10.03 25.30
CA ALA A 105 7.08 -10.97 26.23
C ALA A 105 5.71 -11.43 25.72
N PHE A 106 4.91 -10.50 25.19
CA PHE A 106 3.61 -10.80 24.59
C PHE A 106 3.74 -11.68 23.34
N LEU A 107 4.69 -11.36 22.45
CA LEU A 107 5.04 -12.21 21.32
C LEU A 107 5.52 -13.60 21.76
N GLY A 108 6.36 -13.67 22.80
CA GLY A 108 6.86 -14.92 23.37
C GLY A 108 5.78 -15.79 24.00
N ALA A 109 4.69 -15.17 24.48
CA ALA A 109 3.50 -15.86 24.98
C ALA A 109 2.53 -16.29 23.85
N GLY A 110 2.91 -16.12 22.57
CA GLY A 110 2.09 -16.49 21.41
C GLY A 110 1.11 -15.42 20.96
N GLY A 111 1.17 -14.21 21.53
CA GLY A 111 0.36 -13.09 21.10
C GLY A 111 0.75 -12.57 19.71
N ALA A 112 -0.21 -12.12 18.91
CA ALA A 112 0.05 -11.56 17.58
C ALA A 112 0.79 -10.22 17.67
N TRP A 113 1.69 -9.92 16.73
CA TRP A 113 2.39 -8.63 16.70
C TRP A 113 1.44 -7.44 16.56
N SER A 114 0.37 -7.58 15.78
CA SER A 114 -0.62 -6.53 15.56
C SER A 114 -1.34 -6.11 16.85
N SER A 115 -1.42 -6.98 17.85
CA SER A 115 -1.99 -6.67 19.16
C SER A 115 -0.97 -6.20 20.19
N THR A 116 0.32 -6.13 19.84
CA THR A 116 1.30 -5.39 20.65
C THR A 116 1.10 -3.89 20.46
N PRO A 117 1.37 -3.05 21.48
CA PRO A 117 1.29 -1.60 21.35
C PRO A 117 2.14 -1.06 20.18
N THR A 118 3.34 -1.62 20.00
CA THR A 118 4.26 -1.25 18.91
C THR A 118 3.72 -1.65 17.53
N GLY A 119 3.20 -2.87 17.38
CA GLY A 119 2.63 -3.33 16.13
C GLY A 119 1.33 -2.61 15.76
N PHE A 120 0.51 -2.27 16.76
CA PHE A 120 -0.68 -1.44 16.58
C PHE A 120 -0.30 -0.03 16.10
N ALA A 121 0.65 0.63 16.77
CA ALA A 121 1.12 1.96 16.38
C ALA A 121 1.72 1.98 14.97
N GLN A 122 2.50 0.95 14.61
CA GLN A 122 3.04 0.80 13.26
C GLN A 122 1.95 0.56 12.21
N GLY A 123 0.94 -0.25 12.53
CA GLY A 123 -0.24 -0.46 11.69
C GLY A 123 -1.01 0.84 11.46
N GLN A 124 -1.25 1.61 12.52
CA GLN A 124 -1.94 2.89 12.47
C GLN A 124 -1.15 3.92 11.65
N ALA A 125 0.18 4.00 11.83
CA ALA A 125 1.03 4.88 11.05
C ALA A 125 0.99 4.54 9.54
N THR A 126 1.00 3.25 9.21
CA THR A 126 0.90 2.78 7.82
C THR A 126 -0.46 3.14 7.22
N GLU A 127 -1.54 2.97 7.98
CA GLU A 127 -2.90 3.30 7.53
C GLU A 127 -3.09 4.81 7.33
N ILE A 128 -2.58 5.63 8.26
CA ILE A 128 -2.55 7.09 8.11
C ILE A 128 -1.77 7.48 6.85
N GLN A 129 -0.63 6.82 6.58
CA GLN A 129 0.16 7.09 5.38
C GLN A 129 -0.58 6.71 4.10
N LYS A 130 -1.29 5.58 4.08
CA LYS A 130 -2.15 5.18 2.94
C LYS A 130 -3.28 6.17 2.71
N GLN A 131 -3.98 6.57 3.77
CA GLN A 131 -5.06 7.55 3.68
C GLN A 131 -4.55 8.90 3.18
N ARG A 132 -3.36 9.33 3.63
CA ARG A 132 -2.71 10.54 3.08
C ARG A 132 -2.45 10.41 1.58
N LEU A 133 -1.81 9.32 1.14
CA LEU A 133 -1.54 9.10 -0.29
C LEU A 133 -2.82 9.04 -1.13
N ALA A 134 -3.87 8.40 -0.62
CA ALA A 134 -5.17 8.32 -1.30
C ALA A 134 -5.85 9.70 -1.39
N ASN A 135 -5.83 10.47 -0.30
CA ASN A 135 -6.36 11.83 -0.27
C ASN A 135 -5.56 12.76 -1.18
N ASP A 136 -4.23 12.67 -1.18
CA ASP A 136 -3.35 13.46 -2.05
C ASP A 136 -3.63 13.16 -3.52
N ALA A 137 -3.81 11.88 -3.88
CA ALA A 137 -4.20 11.49 -5.24
C ALA A 137 -5.60 12.00 -5.62
N ALA A 138 -6.56 11.97 -4.69
CA ALA A 138 -7.91 12.49 -4.93
C ALA A 138 -7.91 14.02 -5.10
N MET A 139 -7.17 14.75 -4.25
CA MET A 139 -7.00 16.20 -4.36
C MET A 139 -6.32 16.57 -5.69
N ALA A 140 -5.27 15.84 -6.09
CA ALA A 140 -4.59 16.07 -7.36
C ALA A 140 -5.53 15.89 -8.56
N ARG A 141 -6.42 14.89 -8.54
CA ARG A 141 -7.44 14.68 -9.58
C ARG A 141 -8.48 15.79 -9.58
N ALA A 142 -9.03 16.15 -8.42
CA ALA A 142 -10.02 17.22 -8.30
C ALA A 142 -9.45 18.56 -8.80
N GLN A 143 -8.19 18.85 -8.46
CA GLN A 143 -7.51 20.05 -8.91
C GLN A 143 -7.22 20.02 -10.41
N PHE A 144 -6.85 18.87 -10.98
CA PHE A 144 -6.71 18.71 -12.43
C PHE A 144 -8.03 18.93 -13.18
N GLU A 145 -9.13 18.37 -12.66
CA GLU A 145 -10.47 18.56 -13.23
C GLU A 145 -10.92 20.02 -13.16
N LEU A 146 -10.70 20.68 -12.01
CA LEU A 146 -11.00 22.09 -11.83
C LEU A 146 -10.20 22.98 -12.79
N ASN A 147 -8.89 22.74 -12.88
CA ASN A 147 -7.97 23.53 -13.70
C ASN A 147 -8.25 23.39 -15.20
N ASN A 148 -8.69 22.21 -15.65
CA ASN A 148 -9.01 21.95 -17.06
C ASN A 148 -10.47 22.21 -17.44
N LYS A 149 -11.33 22.56 -16.47
CA LYS A 149 -12.72 22.90 -16.77
C LYS A 149 -12.76 24.15 -17.67
N PRO A 150 -13.47 24.10 -18.81
CA PRO A 150 -13.70 25.29 -19.63
C PRO A 150 -14.55 26.28 -18.86
N THR A 151 -14.08 27.52 -18.74
CA THR A 151 -14.78 28.62 -18.10
C THR A 151 -14.82 29.80 -19.06
N GLU A 152 -16.00 30.38 -19.22
CA GLU A 152 -16.18 31.58 -20.02
C GLU A 152 -15.66 32.79 -19.23
N ILE A 153 -14.64 33.46 -19.77
CA ILE A 153 -14.08 34.70 -19.23
C ILE A 153 -14.43 35.88 -20.13
N MET A 154 -14.63 37.03 -19.50
CA MET A 154 -14.81 38.29 -20.23
C MET A 154 -13.44 38.94 -20.42
N THR A 155 -12.96 39.01 -21.66
CA THR A 155 -11.73 39.74 -22.01
C THR A 155 -12.10 41.10 -22.61
N PRO A 156 -11.18 42.09 -22.71
CA PRO A 156 -11.44 43.35 -23.39
C PRO A 156 -11.89 43.20 -24.86
N GLU A 157 -11.56 42.07 -25.48
CA GLU A 157 -11.93 41.71 -26.87
C GLU A 157 -13.26 40.96 -26.97
N GLY A 158 -13.94 40.73 -25.84
CA GLY A 158 -15.21 39.98 -25.73
C GLY A 158 -15.11 38.68 -24.92
N PRO A 159 -16.23 37.94 -24.80
CA PRO A 159 -16.27 36.66 -24.10
C PRO A 159 -15.43 35.60 -24.83
N ARG A 160 -14.59 34.89 -24.08
CA ARG A 160 -13.77 33.77 -24.57
C ARG A 160 -13.85 32.60 -23.60
N ILE A 161 -13.83 31.38 -24.13
CA ILE A 161 -13.70 30.17 -23.32
C ILE A 161 -12.21 29.95 -23.07
N ALA A 162 -11.81 30.01 -21.80
CA ALA A 162 -10.45 29.69 -21.37
C ALA A 162 -10.50 28.54 -20.35
N ARG A 163 -9.37 27.94 -20.01
CA ARG A 163 -9.33 27.03 -18.87
C ARG A 163 -9.42 27.85 -17.59
N THR A 164 -10.04 27.31 -16.54
CA THR A 164 -10.16 27.99 -15.23
C THR A 164 -8.80 28.50 -14.72
N GLN A 165 -7.71 27.78 -15.00
CA GLN A 165 -6.36 28.22 -14.63
C GLN A 165 -5.92 29.51 -15.35
N ASP A 166 -6.23 29.66 -16.64
CA ASP A 166 -5.84 30.82 -17.44
C ASP A 166 -6.70 32.03 -17.06
N ALA A 167 -7.94 31.77 -16.63
CA ALA A 167 -8.89 32.76 -16.15
C ALA A 167 -8.47 33.45 -14.85
N ILE A 168 -7.84 32.69 -13.93
CA ILE A 168 -7.49 33.16 -12.58
C ILE A 168 -6.12 33.87 -12.57
N GLY A 169 -5.31 33.71 -13.63
CA GLY A 169 -3.99 34.34 -13.73
C GLY A 169 -2.96 33.81 -12.72
N GLN A 170 -3.28 32.74 -12.00
CA GLN A 170 -2.35 32.06 -11.11
C GLN A 170 -1.61 30.98 -11.87
N MET A 171 -0.28 30.95 -11.70
CA MET A 171 0.51 29.82 -12.20
C MET A 171 0.03 28.55 -11.49
N PRO A 172 -0.22 27.46 -12.23
CA PRO A 172 -0.68 26.21 -11.63
C PRO A 172 0.34 25.77 -10.58
N LEU A 173 -0.15 25.49 -9.36
CA LEU A 173 0.62 24.76 -8.37
C LEU A 173 1.01 23.42 -9.02
N ALA A 174 2.30 23.28 -9.35
CA ALA A 174 2.80 22.05 -9.93
C ALA A 174 2.52 20.90 -8.96
N ALA A 175 2.01 19.78 -9.47
CA ALA A 175 1.83 18.58 -8.67
C ALA A 175 3.12 18.28 -7.92
N GLU A 176 3.02 17.84 -6.67
CA GLU A 176 4.18 17.61 -5.81
C GLU A 176 5.21 16.68 -6.46
N SER A 177 4.76 15.70 -7.25
CA SER A 177 5.60 14.83 -8.06
C SER A 177 6.44 15.58 -9.11
N ASN A 178 5.90 16.63 -9.74
CA ASN A 178 6.63 17.47 -10.70
C ASN A 178 7.64 18.36 -9.99
N VAL A 179 7.30 18.89 -8.82
CA VAL A 179 8.22 19.69 -8.00
C VAL A 179 9.38 18.80 -7.53
N ARG A 180 9.07 17.65 -6.92
CA ARG A 180 10.07 16.66 -6.47
C ARG A 180 10.90 16.15 -7.65
N GLY A 181 10.28 15.82 -8.78
CA GLY A 181 10.96 15.39 -9.99
C GLY A 181 11.91 16.45 -10.54
N GLY A 182 11.51 17.72 -10.54
CA GLY A 182 12.37 18.84 -10.92
C GLY A 182 13.58 19.00 -10.00
N PHE A 183 13.38 18.98 -8.69
CA PHE A 183 14.48 19.03 -7.72
C PHE A 183 15.41 17.82 -7.81
N LEU A 184 14.86 16.63 -8.02
CA LEU A 184 15.64 15.39 -8.14
C LEU A 184 16.44 15.39 -9.46
N ALA A 185 15.87 15.90 -10.56
CA ALA A 185 16.58 16.08 -11.82
C ALA A 185 17.74 17.08 -11.70
N GLN A 186 17.55 18.19 -10.98
CA GLN A 186 18.60 19.18 -10.71
C GLN A 186 19.73 18.63 -9.83
N ASN A 187 19.43 17.64 -8.99
CA ASN A 187 20.37 17.09 -8.01
C ASN A 187 20.78 15.64 -8.29
N PHE A 188 20.46 15.06 -9.45
CA PHE A 188 20.56 13.62 -9.73
C PHE A 188 21.95 13.01 -9.46
N GLY A 189 23.03 13.79 -9.59
CA GLY A 189 24.40 13.36 -9.27
C GLY A 189 24.88 13.71 -7.86
N ASN A 190 24.11 14.48 -7.09
CA ASN A 190 24.53 15.03 -5.79
C ASN A 190 23.49 14.80 -4.68
N VAL A 191 22.55 13.87 -4.90
CA VAL A 191 21.44 13.62 -3.98
C VAL A 191 21.93 13.23 -2.57
N GLY A 192 23.04 12.49 -2.48
CA GLY A 192 23.65 12.12 -1.20
C GLY A 192 24.32 13.28 -0.45
N ALA A 193 24.59 14.41 -1.12
CA ALA A 193 25.17 15.61 -0.52
C ALA A 193 24.10 16.61 -0.03
N LEU A 194 22.83 16.38 -0.36
CA LEU A 194 21.74 17.24 0.11
C LEU A 194 21.57 17.12 1.62
N PRO A 195 21.10 18.18 2.32
CA PRO A 195 20.71 18.10 3.71
C PRO A 195 19.73 16.94 3.96
N PRO A 196 19.81 16.23 5.10
CA PRO A 196 18.97 15.06 5.37
C PRO A 196 17.46 15.33 5.20
N ALA A 197 16.99 16.53 5.57
CA ALA A 197 15.58 16.92 5.41
C ALA A 197 15.14 16.95 3.93
N GLU A 198 15.99 17.45 3.03
CA GLU A 198 15.72 17.51 1.60
C GLU A 198 15.77 16.11 0.98
N GLN A 199 16.69 15.25 1.42
CA GLN A 199 16.70 13.84 1.01
C GLN A 199 15.40 13.11 1.38
N ARG A 200 14.79 13.41 2.55
CA ARG A 200 13.50 12.85 2.96
C ARG A 200 12.36 13.26 2.05
N ILE A 201 12.29 14.57 1.76
CA ILE A 201 11.25 15.13 0.88
C ILE A 201 11.37 14.55 -0.52
N LEU A 202 12.60 14.35 -1.01
CA LEU A 202 12.86 13.74 -2.32
C LEU A 202 12.70 12.22 -2.32
N GLY A 203 12.50 11.58 -1.17
CA GLY A 203 12.44 10.12 -1.05
C GLY A 203 13.76 9.44 -1.42
N ALA A 204 14.86 10.18 -1.38
CA ALA A 204 16.19 9.76 -1.78
C ALA A 204 17.12 9.50 -0.60
N GLU A 205 16.57 9.44 0.62
CA GLU A 205 17.27 8.85 1.76
C GLU A 205 17.83 7.49 1.33
N SER A 206 19.10 7.25 1.61
CA SER A 206 19.74 5.97 1.30
C SER A 206 18.96 4.85 1.99
N LYS A 207 18.12 4.15 1.22
CA LYS A 207 17.35 2.97 1.68
C LYS A 207 18.23 1.77 1.99
N THR A 208 19.55 1.94 2.02
CA THR A 208 20.45 1.00 2.67
C THR A 208 20.18 1.04 4.17
N GLN A 209 19.03 0.53 4.60
CA GLN A 209 19.01 -0.15 5.88
C GLN A 209 20.11 -1.21 5.77
N PRO A 210 21.18 -1.10 6.57
CA PRO A 210 22.26 -2.06 6.50
C PRO A 210 21.69 -3.47 6.64
N THR A 211 22.01 -4.36 5.71
CA THR A 211 21.54 -5.74 5.77
C THR A 211 22.10 -6.38 7.05
N PRO A 212 21.27 -6.89 7.97
CA PRO A 212 21.76 -7.52 9.18
C PRO A 212 22.65 -8.72 8.81
N ARG A 213 23.86 -8.74 9.35
CA ARG A 213 24.84 -9.82 9.20
C ARG A 213 24.92 -10.60 10.50
N ASN A 214 25.14 -11.90 10.40
CA ASN A 214 25.38 -12.74 11.56
C ASN A 214 26.87 -12.83 11.84
N TYR A 215 27.30 -12.41 13.02
CA TYR A 215 28.68 -12.49 13.49
C TYR A 215 28.80 -13.56 14.57
N VAL A 216 29.70 -14.51 14.39
CA VAL A 216 29.88 -15.64 15.32
C VAL A 216 31.22 -15.50 16.02
N ALA A 217 31.22 -15.45 17.35
CA ALA A 217 32.43 -15.38 18.18
C ALA A 217 32.24 -16.19 19.46
N GLY A 218 33.23 -17.01 19.82
CA GLY A 218 33.19 -17.80 21.06
C GLY A 218 31.98 -18.73 21.20
N GLY A 219 31.43 -19.22 20.09
CA GLY A 219 30.22 -20.06 20.07
C GLY A 219 28.91 -19.29 20.26
N GLN A 220 28.94 -17.96 20.32
CA GLN A 220 27.76 -17.09 20.39
C GLN A 220 27.55 -16.35 19.06
N SER A 221 26.28 -16.02 18.78
CA SER A 221 25.84 -15.36 17.55
C SER A 221 25.34 -13.95 17.85
N PHE A 222 25.86 -12.96 17.13
CA PHE A 222 25.54 -11.54 17.25
C PHE A 222 24.98 -11.03 15.92
N ILE A 223 24.02 -10.11 15.97
CA ILE A 223 23.52 -9.45 14.75
C ILE A 223 24.31 -8.16 14.62
N THR A 224 24.85 -7.85 13.44
CA THR A 224 25.56 -6.59 13.22
C THR A 224 25.17 -5.97 11.89
N TYR A 225 25.12 -4.65 11.86
CA TYR A 225 24.79 -3.87 10.66
C TYR A 225 26.03 -3.29 9.99
N ASP A 226 27.05 -2.99 10.79
CA ASP A 226 28.31 -2.35 10.41
C ASP A 226 29.49 -3.34 10.41
N GLY A 227 29.30 -4.56 10.94
CA GLY A 227 30.37 -5.54 11.12
C GLY A 227 31.24 -5.30 12.35
N VAL A 228 30.87 -4.33 13.21
CA VAL A 228 31.70 -3.89 14.35
C VAL A 228 30.91 -3.83 15.65
N THR A 229 29.61 -3.56 15.58
CA THR A 229 28.74 -3.37 16.74
C THR A 229 27.61 -4.38 16.72
N ASP A 230 27.28 -4.96 17.87
CA ASP A 230 26.07 -5.76 18.02
C ASP A 230 24.84 -4.84 17.97
N ALA A 231 23.99 -5.08 16.97
CA ALA A 231 22.75 -4.37 16.73
C ALA A 231 21.76 -4.42 17.89
N ARG A 232 21.85 -5.42 18.77
CA ARG A 232 20.95 -5.55 19.94
C ARG A 232 21.42 -4.76 21.15
N SER A 233 22.71 -4.85 21.46
CA SER A 233 23.27 -4.28 22.69
C SER A 233 23.96 -2.93 22.47
N GLY A 234 24.29 -2.58 21.22
CA GLY A 234 25.11 -1.42 20.89
C GLY A 234 26.57 -1.57 21.34
N GLN A 235 26.97 -2.74 21.84
CA GLN A 235 28.34 -3.00 22.30
C GLN A 235 29.22 -3.47 21.13
N PRO A 236 30.54 -3.25 21.21
CA PRO A 236 31.48 -3.79 20.23
C PRO A 236 31.37 -5.31 20.16
N LEU A 237 31.46 -5.86 18.95
CA LEU A 237 31.47 -7.30 18.74
C LEU A 237 32.72 -7.92 19.40
N PRO A 238 32.63 -9.12 20.00
CA PRO A 238 33.78 -9.79 20.57
C PRO A 238 34.87 -10.03 19.53
N ALA A 239 36.13 -9.78 19.89
CA ALA A 239 37.25 -10.01 18.99
C ALA A 239 37.40 -11.48 18.59
N GLY A 240 37.90 -11.74 17.38
CA GLY A 240 38.19 -13.09 16.89
C GLY A 240 36.97 -13.86 16.34
N GLY A 241 35.84 -13.20 16.14
CA GLY A 241 34.72 -13.76 15.42
C GLY A 241 34.82 -13.56 13.91
N TYR A 242 33.90 -14.18 13.19
CA TYR A 242 33.76 -14.02 11.75
C TYR A 242 32.30 -13.73 11.39
N ILE A 243 32.11 -13.01 10.29
CA ILE A 243 30.78 -12.86 9.70
C ILE A 243 30.45 -14.19 9.03
N ALA A 244 29.52 -14.94 9.61
CA ALA A 244 29.04 -16.17 9.04
C ALA A 244 28.17 -15.83 7.83
N ASN A 245 28.72 -15.98 6.63
CA ASN A 245 27.92 -16.12 5.43
C ASN A 245 27.30 -17.52 5.49
N ALA A 246 26.02 -17.59 5.84
CA ALA A 246 25.26 -18.83 5.87
C ALA A 246 25.31 -19.51 4.49
N GLN A 247 26.16 -20.52 4.33
CA GLN A 247 26.13 -21.48 3.23
C GLN A 247 25.96 -22.87 3.83
N GLY A 248 24.85 -23.54 3.50
CA GLY A 248 24.48 -24.85 4.06
C GLY A 248 22.96 -25.01 4.16
N THR A 249 22.48 -26.25 4.29
CA THR A 249 21.05 -26.57 4.45
C THR A 249 20.47 -25.87 5.68
N ALA A 250 19.14 -25.69 5.74
CA ALA A 250 18.47 -25.06 6.89
C ALA A 250 18.97 -25.60 8.26
N ASN A 251 19.27 -26.90 8.31
CA ASN A 251 19.82 -27.57 9.49
C ASN A 251 21.27 -27.17 9.79
N ASP A 252 22.10 -26.96 8.76
CA ASP A 252 23.50 -26.54 8.89
C ASP A 252 23.62 -25.08 9.33
N VAL A 253 22.64 -24.24 8.99
CA VAL A 253 22.58 -22.83 9.42
C VAL A 253 21.96 -22.65 10.81
N GLY A 254 21.53 -23.73 11.46
CA GLY A 254 20.87 -23.68 12.77
C GLY A 254 19.50 -22.99 12.72
N LEU A 255 18.78 -23.06 11.58
CA LEU A 255 17.38 -22.64 11.56
C LEU A 255 16.60 -23.50 12.56
N ARG A 256 15.86 -22.84 13.45
CA ARG A 256 15.05 -23.55 14.46
C ARG A 256 14.02 -24.44 13.74
N PRO A 257 13.67 -25.62 14.29
CA PRO A 257 12.69 -26.54 13.69
C PRO A 257 11.37 -25.87 13.25
N ASN A 258 10.95 -24.84 13.98
CA ASN A 258 9.73 -24.07 13.67
C ASN A 258 9.83 -23.32 12.32
N VAL A 259 11.00 -22.76 11.99
CA VAL A 259 11.18 -22.05 10.71
C VAL A 259 11.20 -23.01 9.53
N GLN A 260 11.74 -24.22 9.73
CA GLN A 260 11.71 -25.27 8.71
C GLN A 260 10.28 -25.75 8.46
N GLY A 261 9.50 -25.97 9.53
CA GLY A 261 8.08 -26.27 9.44
C GLY A 261 7.31 -25.18 8.69
N ASP A 262 7.54 -23.91 9.02
CA ASP A 262 6.88 -22.78 8.35
C ASP A 262 7.21 -22.70 6.85
N LEU A 263 8.48 -22.93 6.49
CA LEU A 263 8.90 -22.94 5.09
C LEU A 263 8.31 -24.14 4.32
N GLN A 264 8.22 -25.32 4.95
CA GLN A 264 7.55 -26.48 4.36
C GLN A 264 6.07 -26.21 4.13
N THR A 265 5.37 -25.67 5.13
CA THR A 265 3.96 -25.25 5.01
C THR A 265 3.78 -24.24 3.88
N ARG A 266 4.71 -23.29 3.72
CA ARG A 266 4.68 -22.31 2.63
C ARG A 266 4.81 -22.95 1.26
N VAL A 267 5.70 -23.94 1.11
CA VAL A 267 5.84 -24.70 -0.14
C VAL A 267 4.59 -25.51 -0.45
N ILE A 268 3.99 -26.15 0.57
CA ILE A 268 2.73 -26.90 0.42
C ILE A 268 1.60 -25.97 -0.04
N ASN A 269 1.37 -24.87 0.67
CA ASN A 269 0.32 -23.90 0.33
C ASN A 269 0.54 -23.27 -1.06
N ALA A 270 1.80 -23.00 -1.44
CA ALA A 270 2.13 -22.52 -2.76
C ALA A 270 1.81 -23.56 -3.85
N ASN A 271 2.11 -24.84 -3.64
CA ASN A 271 1.75 -25.90 -4.58
C ASN A 271 0.23 -26.03 -4.72
N SER A 272 -0.52 -26.03 -3.61
CA SER A 272 -1.99 -26.04 -3.64
C SER A 272 -2.55 -24.82 -4.40
N ALA A 273 -1.98 -23.62 -4.21
CA ALA A 273 -2.38 -22.42 -4.96
C ALA A 273 -2.10 -22.56 -6.46
N LEU A 274 -0.94 -23.10 -6.84
CA LEU A 274 -0.58 -23.33 -8.25
C LEU A 274 -1.53 -24.32 -8.92
N GLU A 275 -1.89 -25.39 -8.20
CA GLU A 275 -2.80 -26.43 -8.65
C GLU A 275 -4.20 -25.87 -8.91
N VAL A 276 -4.77 -25.17 -7.92
CA VAL A 276 -6.10 -24.52 -8.04
C VAL A 276 -6.10 -23.49 -9.17
N GLY A 277 -5.05 -22.67 -9.27
CA GLY A 277 -4.97 -21.65 -10.31
C GLY A 277 -4.86 -22.25 -11.72
N ASN A 278 -4.02 -23.26 -11.93
CA ASN A 278 -3.92 -23.97 -13.21
C ASN A 278 -5.25 -24.62 -13.61
N GLN A 279 -6.02 -25.09 -12.63
CA GLN A 279 -7.33 -25.65 -12.88
C GLN A 279 -8.35 -24.59 -13.29
N ILE A 280 -8.38 -23.43 -12.63
CA ILE A 280 -9.21 -22.31 -13.06
C ILE A 280 -8.85 -21.92 -14.50
N LEU A 281 -7.54 -21.84 -14.83
CA LEU A 281 -7.10 -21.59 -16.21
C LEU A 281 -7.57 -22.69 -17.18
N GLY A 282 -7.57 -23.95 -16.77
CA GLY A 282 -8.08 -25.07 -17.58
C GLY A 282 -9.59 -24.99 -17.83
N ILE A 283 -10.37 -24.53 -16.86
CA ILE A 283 -11.81 -24.28 -17.02
C ILE A 283 -12.04 -23.10 -17.96
N LEU A 284 -11.29 -22.00 -17.79
CA LEU A 284 -11.37 -20.83 -18.66
C LEU A 284 -10.99 -21.13 -20.11
N ALA A 285 -10.02 -22.01 -20.32
CA ALA A 285 -9.63 -22.44 -21.66
C ALA A 285 -10.71 -23.27 -22.36
N LYS A 286 -11.48 -24.06 -21.60
CA LYS A 286 -12.59 -24.88 -22.13
C LYS A 286 -13.84 -24.04 -22.39
N ASP A 287 -14.19 -23.14 -21.47
CA ASP A 287 -15.33 -22.24 -21.62
C ASP A 287 -14.99 -20.83 -21.09
N PRO A 288 -14.53 -19.92 -21.98
CA PRO A 288 -14.25 -18.54 -21.61
C PRO A 288 -15.50 -17.76 -21.19
N ALA A 289 -16.69 -18.22 -21.61
CA ALA A 289 -17.95 -17.53 -21.30
C ALA A 289 -18.36 -17.71 -19.85
N VAL A 290 -17.69 -18.57 -19.08
CA VAL A 290 -17.99 -18.75 -17.67
C VAL A 290 -17.61 -17.53 -16.83
N VAL A 291 -16.71 -16.65 -17.28
CA VAL A 291 -16.36 -15.40 -16.59
C VAL A 291 -17.04 -14.19 -17.21
N GLY A 292 -17.43 -13.23 -16.37
CA GLY A 292 -18.12 -12.00 -16.78
C GLY A 292 -19.65 -12.11 -16.80
N PRO A 293 -20.34 -11.10 -17.36
CA PRO A 293 -21.81 -10.98 -17.28
C PRO A 293 -22.54 -12.11 -18.00
N THR A 294 -21.98 -12.61 -19.11
CA THR A 294 -22.54 -13.73 -19.89
C THR A 294 -22.50 -15.05 -19.10
N GLY A 295 -21.48 -15.22 -18.26
CA GLY A 295 -21.36 -16.36 -17.37
C GLY A 295 -22.48 -16.35 -16.33
N ASN A 296 -22.73 -15.21 -15.67
CA ASN A 296 -23.80 -15.10 -14.65
C ASN A 296 -25.16 -15.59 -15.17
N THR A 297 -25.47 -15.35 -16.45
CA THR A 297 -26.73 -15.81 -17.06
C THR A 297 -26.75 -17.30 -17.41
N ARG A 298 -25.62 -17.89 -17.79
CA ARG A 298 -25.53 -19.32 -18.16
C ARG A 298 -25.39 -20.24 -16.93
N ARG A 299 -24.88 -19.68 -15.82
CA ARG A 299 -24.57 -20.35 -14.53
C ARG A 299 -25.78 -20.85 -13.73
N LEU A 300 -27.00 -20.42 -14.06
CA LEU A 300 -28.21 -20.78 -13.31
C LEU A 300 -28.72 -22.21 -13.55
N LEU A 301 -28.12 -22.98 -14.48
CA LEU A 301 -28.81 -24.15 -15.02
C LEU A 301 -28.12 -25.53 -14.97
N GLN A 302 -26.79 -25.75 -14.87
CA GLN A 302 -26.32 -27.17 -14.92
C GLN A 302 -24.96 -27.66 -14.36
N ASP A 303 -23.85 -26.91 -14.23
CA ASP A 303 -22.52 -27.59 -14.19
C ASP A 303 -21.66 -27.41 -12.91
N ALA A 304 -22.21 -27.69 -11.72
CA ALA A 304 -21.38 -27.71 -10.50
C ALA A 304 -20.58 -29.02 -10.33
N THR A 305 -21.16 -30.16 -10.70
CA THR A 305 -20.61 -31.50 -10.44
C THR A 305 -19.39 -31.85 -11.29
N ASP A 306 -19.37 -31.44 -12.56
CA ASP A 306 -18.29 -31.81 -13.50
C ASP A 306 -17.00 -31.04 -13.22
N VAL A 307 -17.13 -29.79 -12.79
CA VAL A 307 -15.98 -28.96 -12.41
C VAL A 307 -15.30 -29.54 -11.17
N PHE A 308 -16.08 -29.87 -10.12
CA PHE A 308 -15.54 -30.48 -8.90
C PHE A 308 -14.95 -31.87 -9.14
N GLY A 309 -15.52 -32.66 -10.06
CA GLY A 309 -14.97 -33.97 -10.44
C GLY A 309 -13.56 -33.91 -11.05
N SER A 310 -13.24 -32.83 -11.77
CA SER A 310 -11.88 -32.61 -12.29
C SER A 310 -10.89 -32.12 -11.23
N VAL A 311 -11.35 -31.35 -10.23
CA VAL A 311 -10.49 -30.83 -9.13
C VAL A 311 -10.20 -31.93 -8.13
N ALA A 312 -11.21 -32.73 -7.85
CA ALA A 312 -11.15 -33.93 -7.06
C ALA A 312 -9.96 -34.83 -7.42
N THR A 313 -9.67 -35.05 -8.71
CA THR A 313 -8.62 -36.01 -9.09
C THR A 313 -7.23 -35.59 -8.60
N VAL A 314 -6.96 -34.30 -8.49
CA VAL A 314 -5.63 -33.79 -8.13
C VAL A 314 -5.44 -33.72 -6.61
N PHE A 315 -6.51 -33.36 -5.88
CA PHE A 315 -6.55 -33.42 -4.42
C PHE A 315 -6.79 -34.84 -3.87
N GLY A 316 -6.68 -35.92 -4.63
CA GLY A 316 -6.90 -37.28 -4.11
C GLY A 316 -8.37 -37.66 -3.85
N GLY A 317 -9.30 -36.89 -4.38
CA GLY A 317 -10.74 -37.13 -4.43
C GLY A 317 -11.57 -35.87 -4.15
N GLN A 318 -12.85 -35.89 -4.51
CA GLN A 318 -13.76 -34.76 -4.28
C GLN A 318 -13.90 -34.49 -2.78
N GLN A 319 -13.88 -35.55 -1.98
CA GLN A 319 -13.94 -35.50 -0.53
C GLN A 319 -12.73 -34.81 0.09
N GLN A 320 -11.53 -34.96 -0.49
CA GLN A 320 -10.32 -34.33 0.02
C GLN A 320 -10.32 -32.84 -0.27
N LEU A 321 -10.68 -32.42 -1.48
CA LEU A 321 -10.84 -31.00 -1.81
C LEU A 321 -11.89 -30.33 -0.92
N VAL A 322 -13.08 -30.94 -0.77
CA VAL A 322 -14.12 -30.41 0.12
C VAL A 322 -13.59 -30.32 1.55
N GLY A 323 -12.85 -31.32 2.01
CA GLY A 323 -12.17 -31.30 3.30
C GLY A 323 -11.14 -30.18 3.44
N GLU A 324 -10.37 -29.86 2.38
CA GLU A 324 -9.44 -28.73 2.39
C GLU A 324 -10.14 -27.37 2.39
N ILE A 325 -11.23 -27.23 1.62
CA ILE A 325 -12.06 -26.03 1.63
C ILE A 325 -12.69 -25.85 3.03
N ASP A 326 -13.19 -26.92 3.64
CA ASP A 326 -13.76 -26.87 4.99
C ASP A 326 -12.69 -26.56 6.05
N ARG A 327 -11.48 -27.10 5.92
CA ARG A 327 -10.35 -26.72 6.78
C ARG A 327 -9.98 -25.24 6.59
N ALA A 328 -9.92 -24.75 5.35
CA ALA A 328 -9.65 -23.34 5.07
C ALA A 328 -10.74 -22.43 5.64
N ARG A 329 -12.02 -22.81 5.56
CA ARG A 329 -13.14 -22.10 6.20
C ARG A 329 -12.96 -22.07 7.73
N GLN A 330 -12.63 -23.20 8.35
CA GLN A 330 -12.42 -23.28 9.79
C GLN A 330 -11.23 -22.43 10.23
N ASP A 331 -10.12 -22.49 9.49
CA ASP A 331 -8.91 -21.73 9.78
C ASP A 331 -9.15 -20.22 9.62
N LEU A 332 -9.85 -19.80 8.56
CA LEU A 332 -10.30 -18.41 8.36
C LEU A 332 -11.18 -17.91 9.51
N VAL A 333 -12.14 -18.73 9.96
CA VAL A 333 -13.00 -18.37 11.09
C VAL A 333 -12.20 -18.30 12.40
N GLN A 334 -11.20 -19.16 12.58
CA GLN A 334 -10.33 -19.12 13.76
C GLN A 334 -9.40 -17.90 13.76
N THR A 335 -8.85 -17.53 12.60
CA THR A 335 -7.89 -16.43 12.47
C THR A 335 -8.55 -15.06 12.40
N LEU A 336 -9.64 -14.92 11.66
CA LEU A 336 -10.28 -13.63 11.36
C LEU A 336 -11.66 -13.45 12.05
N GLY A 337 -12.17 -14.50 12.69
CA GLY A 337 -13.47 -14.47 13.34
C GLY A 337 -14.62 -14.22 12.34
N PRO A 338 -15.65 -13.45 12.72
CA PRO A 338 -16.80 -13.15 11.85
C PRO A 338 -16.42 -12.40 10.56
N GLN A 339 -15.27 -11.73 10.51
CA GLN A 339 -14.84 -10.96 9.33
C GLN A 339 -14.50 -11.86 8.14
N ALA A 340 -14.11 -13.12 8.38
CA ALA A 340 -13.87 -14.11 7.33
C ALA A 340 -15.04 -14.21 6.33
N GLN A 341 -16.27 -14.19 6.82
CA GLN A 341 -17.47 -14.29 5.98
C GLN A 341 -17.69 -13.03 5.13
N THR A 342 -17.21 -11.88 5.60
CA THR A 342 -17.33 -10.60 4.87
C THR A 342 -16.24 -10.46 3.81
N LEU A 343 -15.04 -10.96 4.10
CA LEU A 343 -13.89 -10.88 3.21
C LEU A 343 -13.93 -11.91 2.09
N LEU A 344 -14.35 -13.14 2.41
CA LEU A 344 -14.45 -14.24 1.46
C LEU A 344 -15.85 -14.87 1.49
N PRO A 345 -16.91 -14.10 1.16
CA PRO A 345 -18.27 -14.64 1.12
C PRO A 345 -18.38 -15.82 0.14
N GLU A 346 -17.49 -15.83 -0.85
CA GLU A 346 -17.28 -16.88 -1.85
C GLU A 346 -17.04 -18.27 -1.23
N LEU A 347 -16.36 -18.32 -0.08
CA LEU A 347 -16.10 -19.58 0.60
C LEU A 347 -17.28 -20.02 1.47
N PHE A 348 -18.07 -19.12 2.05
CA PHE A 348 -19.06 -19.49 3.06
C PHE A 348 -20.47 -19.72 2.53
N ASN A 349 -20.76 -19.29 1.30
CA ASN A 349 -22.08 -19.46 0.72
C ASN A 349 -22.13 -20.77 -0.11
N PRO A 350 -22.86 -21.80 0.37
CA PRO A 350 -22.93 -23.10 -0.30
C PRO A 350 -23.66 -23.06 -1.66
N ASN A 351 -24.37 -21.95 -1.95
CA ASN A 351 -25.11 -21.77 -3.20
C ASN A 351 -24.25 -21.12 -4.30
N LEU A 352 -22.99 -20.82 -4.04
CA LEU A 352 -22.11 -20.20 -5.03
C LEU A 352 -21.56 -21.21 -6.02
N ASN A 353 -21.17 -20.70 -7.18
CA ASN A 353 -20.59 -21.51 -8.23
C ASN A 353 -19.26 -22.12 -7.76
N SER A 354 -18.95 -23.32 -8.25
CA SER A 354 -17.66 -23.99 -8.08
C SER A 354 -16.49 -23.04 -8.40
N ILE A 355 -16.59 -22.20 -9.44
CA ILE A 355 -15.51 -21.25 -9.78
C ILE A 355 -15.36 -20.12 -8.76
N GLU A 356 -16.45 -19.62 -8.19
CA GLU A 356 -16.38 -18.60 -7.14
C GLU A 356 -15.79 -19.22 -5.87
N THR A 357 -16.19 -20.44 -5.54
CA THR A 357 -15.61 -21.19 -4.42
C THR A 357 -14.11 -21.45 -4.63
N LEU A 358 -13.73 -21.89 -5.83
CA LEU A 358 -12.33 -22.11 -6.21
C LEU A 358 -11.54 -20.81 -6.23
N ASN A 359 -12.14 -19.69 -6.64
CA ASN A 359 -11.51 -18.38 -6.60
C ASN A 359 -11.27 -17.93 -5.16
N GLY A 360 -12.27 -18.02 -4.29
CA GLY A 360 -12.12 -17.72 -2.86
C GLY A 360 -11.06 -18.60 -2.21
N PHE A 361 -10.99 -19.88 -2.60
CA PHE A 361 -9.98 -20.81 -2.13
C PHE A 361 -8.58 -20.48 -2.67
N LEU A 362 -8.47 -20.11 -3.95
CA LEU A 362 -7.22 -19.62 -4.55
C LEU A 362 -6.73 -18.38 -3.83
N VAL A 363 -7.60 -17.39 -3.62
CA VAL A 363 -7.28 -16.15 -2.91
C VAL A 363 -6.73 -16.45 -1.53
N TYR A 364 -7.38 -17.36 -0.79
CA TYR A 364 -6.92 -17.79 0.52
C TYR A 364 -5.54 -18.44 0.46
N LYS A 365 -5.34 -19.44 -0.41
CA LYS A 365 -4.08 -20.16 -0.53
C LYS A 365 -2.93 -19.29 -1.01
N VAL A 366 -3.19 -18.35 -1.91
CA VAL A 366 -2.23 -17.34 -2.35
C VAL A 366 -1.88 -16.40 -1.18
N ALA A 367 -2.87 -15.95 -0.40
CA ALA A 367 -2.61 -15.11 0.76
C ALA A 367 -1.76 -15.84 1.81
N GLU A 368 -2.03 -17.13 2.07
CA GLU A 368 -1.18 -17.95 2.93
C GLU A 368 0.24 -18.13 2.37
N ALA A 369 0.38 -18.36 1.06
CA ALA A 369 1.67 -18.56 0.41
C ALA A 369 2.53 -17.28 0.34
N LEU A 370 1.89 -16.11 0.28
CA LEU A 370 2.56 -14.81 0.24
C LEU A 370 2.73 -14.18 1.63
N GLY A 371 1.92 -14.61 2.60
CA GLY A 371 1.96 -14.16 3.99
C GLY A 371 3.31 -14.36 4.66
N GLN A 372 3.48 -13.68 5.80
CA GLN A 372 4.66 -13.85 6.64
C GLN A 372 4.63 -15.23 7.31
N SER A 373 5.72 -15.97 7.17
CA SER A 373 5.92 -17.30 7.78
C SER A 373 5.51 -17.32 9.26
N GLY A 374 4.75 -18.34 9.66
CA GLY A 374 4.28 -18.53 11.04
C GLY A 374 3.07 -17.68 11.43
N ARG A 375 2.46 -16.94 10.49
CA ARG A 375 1.16 -16.28 10.67
C ARG A 375 0.20 -16.77 9.59
N GLY A 376 -1.03 -17.06 9.99
CA GLY A 376 -2.12 -17.28 9.03
C GLY A 376 -2.31 -16.05 8.13
N ALA A 377 -3.01 -16.23 7.02
CA ALA A 377 -3.31 -15.13 6.09
C ALA A 377 -4.02 -13.99 6.83
N SER A 378 -3.45 -12.79 6.82
CA SER A 378 -4.10 -11.62 7.44
C SER A 378 -5.22 -11.07 6.56
N ASP A 379 -6.16 -10.33 7.15
CA ASP A 379 -7.22 -9.62 6.40
C ASP A 379 -6.63 -8.77 5.25
N GLN A 380 -5.50 -8.13 5.51
CA GLN A 380 -4.82 -7.27 4.55
C GLN A 380 -4.20 -8.08 3.40
N ASP A 381 -3.62 -9.25 3.69
CA ASP A 381 -3.06 -10.14 2.67
C ASP A 381 -4.19 -10.67 1.77
N ILE A 382 -5.30 -11.10 2.37
CA ILE A 382 -6.48 -11.55 1.63
C ILE A 382 -7.04 -10.43 0.76
N GLN A 383 -7.27 -9.23 1.31
CA GLN A 383 -7.76 -8.09 0.51
C GLN A 383 -6.82 -7.71 -0.62
N ARG A 384 -5.50 -7.76 -0.40
CA ARG A 384 -4.50 -7.49 -1.44
C ARG A 384 -4.60 -8.51 -2.55
N VAL A 385 -4.74 -9.79 -2.20
CA VAL A 385 -4.91 -10.86 -3.20
C VAL A 385 -6.25 -10.72 -3.92
N ILE A 386 -7.35 -10.40 -3.25
CA ILE A 386 -8.65 -10.10 -3.88
C ILE A 386 -8.50 -8.97 -4.90
N GLN A 387 -7.77 -7.91 -4.57
CA GLN A 387 -7.53 -6.79 -5.50
C GLN A 387 -6.68 -7.20 -6.71
N MET A 388 -5.71 -8.12 -6.52
CA MET A 388 -4.87 -8.63 -7.60
C MET A 388 -5.62 -9.61 -8.51
N VAL A 389 -6.34 -10.59 -7.95
CA VAL A 389 -7.11 -11.59 -8.72
C VAL A 389 -8.33 -10.93 -9.37
N GLY A 390 -8.99 -10.02 -8.64
CA GLY A 390 -10.35 -9.56 -8.92
C GLY A 390 -11.40 -10.59 -8.49
N SER A 391 -12.68 -10.21 -8.57
CA SER A 391 -13.77 -11.19 -8.44
C SER A 391 -14.19 -11.69 -9.82
N PRO A 392 -14.38 -12.99 -10.04
CA PRO A 392 -14.90 -13.56 -11.30
C PRO A 392 -16.33 -13.09 -11.61
N SER A 393 -17.05 -12.62 -10.60
CA SER A 393 -18.38 -12.01 -10.73
C SER A 393 -18.32 -10.55 -11.20
N SER A 394 -17.15 -9.91 -11.14
CA SER A 394 -16.98 -8.51 -11.54
C SER A 394 -17.15 -8.37 -13.05
N TRP A 395 -18.27 -7.74 -13.43
CA TRP A 395 -18.64 -7.38 -14.80
C TRP A 395 -17.58 -6.59 -15.57
N LEU A 396 -16.63 -5.95 -14.88
CA LEU A 396 -15.57 -5.14 -15.46
C LEU A 396 -14.34 -5.95 -15.90
N THR A 397 -14.24 -7.22 -15.51
CA THR A 397 -13.07 -8.05 -15.83
C THR A 397 -13.45 -9.05 -16.91
N GLY A 398 -13.09 -8.75 -18.17
CA GLY A 398 -13.28 -9.71 -19.26
C GLY A 398 -12.47 -11.00 -19.04
N PRO A 399 -12.85 -12.13 -19.68
CA PRO A 399 -12.22 -13.43 -19.47
C PRO A 399 -10.69 -13.40 -19.61
N THR A 400 -10.18 -12.75 -20.65
CA THR A 400 -8.74 -12.59 -20.91
C THR A 400 -8.03 -11.79 -19.81
N THR A 401 -8.69 -10.79 -19.24
CA THR A 401 -8.10 -9.98 -18.15
C THR A 401 -8.02 -10.81 -16.87
N TYR A 402 -9.07 -11.59 -16.58
CA TYR A 402 -9.09 -12.48 -15.42
C TYR A 402 -8.05 -13.59 -15.55
N GLU A 403 -7.93 -14.18 -16.74
CA GLU A 403 -6.91 -15.18 -17.06
C GLU A 403 -5.49 -14.63 -16.84
N ASN A 404 -5.19 -13.43 -17.38
CA ASN A 404 -3.88 -12.78 -17.19
C ASN A 404 -3.58 -12.49 -15.72
N LYS A 405 -4.60 -12.10 -14.93
CA LYS A 405 -4.45 -11.88 -13.48
C LYS A 405 -4.13 -13.17 -12.75
N ILE A 406 -4.82 -14.27 -13.05
CA ILE A 406 -4.50 -15.57 -12.47
C ILE A 406 -3.07 -15.97 -12.81
N ARG A 407 -2.66 -15.90 -14.09
CA ARG A 407 -1.27 -16.21 -14.49
C ARG A 407 -0.24 -15.39 -13.72
N THR A 408 -0.46 -14.09 -13.61
CA THR A 408 0.42 -13.18 -12.85
C THR A 408 0.57 -13.62 -11.39
N ILE A 409 -0.52 -14.10 -10.78
CA ILE A 409 -0.50 -14.57 -9.39
C ILE A 409 0.19 -15.91 -9.27
N LEU A 410 -0.01 -16.83 -10.22
CA LEU A 410 0.72 -18.09 -10.24
C LEU A 410 2.22 -17.87 -10.42
N ASP A 411 2.64 -16.89 -11.22
CA ASP A 411 4.04 -16.50 -11.34
C ASP A 411 4.60 -15.98 -10.00
N LEU A 412 3.83 -15.15 -9.30
CA LEU A 412 4.21 -14.63 -7.98
C LEU A 412 4.32 -15.75 -6.92
N VAL A 413 3.36 -16.68 -6.92
CA VAL A 413 3.37 -17.86 -6.04
C VAL A 413 4.54 -18.78 -6.38
N THR A 414 4.85 -19.00 -7.66
CA THR A 414 6.01 -19.77 -8.12
C THR A 414 7.30 -19.14 -7.60
N SER A 415 7.46 -17.83 -7.76
CA SER A 415 8.61 -17.11 -7.24
C SER A 415 8.74 -17.23 -5.71
N SER A 416 7.62 -17.16 -4.98
CA SER A 416 7.59 -17.33 -3.51
C SER A 416 7.99 -18.75 -3.11
N ARG A 417 7.44 -19.77 -3.79
CA ARG A 417 7.79 -21.17 -3.60
C ARG A 417 9.27 -21.42 -3.85
N ASP A 418 9.81 -20.93 -4.96
CA ASP A 418 11.21 -21.15 -5.33
C ASP A 418 12.16 -20.44 -4.36
N ALA A 419 11.75 -19.30 -3.77
CA ALA A 419 12.48 -18.67 -2.68
C ALA A 419 12.45 -19.50 -1.39
N ALA A 420 11.27 -20.01 -1.00
CA ALA A 420 11.12 -20.88 0.17
C ALA A 420 11.88 -22.20 0.01
N GLN A 421 11.84 -22.80 -1.18
CA GLN A 421 12.55 -24.03 -1.50
C GLN A 421 14.07 -23.82 -1.52
N ARG A 422 14.56 -22.68 -2.03
CA ARG A 422 15.98 -22.29 -1.91
C ARG A 422 16.41 -22.10 -0.45
N ALA A 423 15.55 -21.52 0.38
CA ALA A 423 15.81 -21.39 1.81
C ALA A 423 15.86 -22.76 2.51
N LEU A 424 14.96 -23.68 2.15
CA LEU A 424 14.94 -25.06 2.66
C LEU A 424 16.16 -25.87 2.21
N SER A 425 16.55 -25.76 0.94
CA SER A 425 17.68 -26.49 0.38
C SER A 425 19.04 -25.94 0.78
N GLY A 426 19.09 -24.83 1.54
CA GLY A 426 20.33 -24.17 1.93
C GLY A 426 21.03 -23.38 0.82
N GLY A 427 20.33 -23.22 -0.31
CA GLY A 427 20.86 -22.68 -1.54
C GLY A 427 20.64 -21.17 -1.68
N ALA A 428 21.15 -20.37 -0.75
CA ALA A 428 21.52 -19.00 -1.08
C ALA A 428 22.99 -18.99 -1.52
N GLY A 429 23.30 -19.75 -2.57
CA GLY A 429 24.54 -19.56 -3.31
C GLY A 429 24.46 -18.21 -4.00
N ALA A 430 25.01 -17.17 -3.37
CA ALA A 430 25.46 -16.02 -4.14
C ALA A 430 26.39 -16.57 -5.22
N SER A 431 26.09 -16.32 -6.49
CA SER A 431 27.09 -16.52 -7.54
C SER A 431 28.30 -15.71 -7.10
N ALA A 432 29.40 -16.40 -6.81
CA ALA A 432 30.66 -15.77 -6.54
C ALA A 432 31.06 -15.05 -7.84
N GLY A 433 30.73 -13.76 -7.95
CA GLY A 433 31.48 -12.87 -8.81
C GLY A 433 32.92 -13.01 -8.36
N ALA A 434 33.75 -13.61 -9.22
CA ALA A 434 35.16 -13.83 -8.96
C ALA A 434 35.75 -12.52 -8.42
N ALA A 435 36.25 -12.57 -7.17
CA ALA A 435 37.11 -11.52 -6.67
C ALA A 435 38.25 -11.34 -7.68
N PRO A 436 38.56 -10.12 -8.14
CA PRO A 436 39.74 -9.90 -8.96
C PRO A 436 40.94 -10.48 -8.22
N ALA A 437 41.70 -11.34 -8.90
CA ALA A 437 42.91 -11.93 -8.35
C ALA A 437 43.80 -10.81 -7.78
N GLY A 438 44.18 -10.96 -6.51
CA GLY A 438 45.10 -10.06 -5.85
C GLY A 438 46.41 -9.98 -6.64
N ASP A 439 46.78 -8.75 -6.98
CA ASP A 439 48.06 -8.39 -7.58
C ASP A 439 49.19 -8.75 -6.57
N PRO A 440 50.28 -9.42 -7.00
CA PRO A 440 51.31 -9.83 -6.08
C PRO A 440 52.18 -8.63 -5.67
N THR A 441 52.26 -8.39 -4.36
CA THR A 441 53.42 -7.80 -3.65
C THR A 441 54.21 -6.71 -4.39
N VAL A 442 53.87 -5.44 -4.15
CA VAL A 442 54.80 -4.32 -4.35
C VAL A 442 55.50 -4.01 -3.04
N GLY A 443 56.84 -4.08 -3.08
CA GLY A 443 57.73 -3.81 -1.97
C GLY A 443 57.61 -2.40 -1.39
N THR A 444 57.86 -2.30 -0.10
CA THR A 444 57.92 -1.09 0.70
C THR A 444 59.08 -0.20 0.23
N THR A 445 58.76 0.79 -0.61
CA THR A 445 59.65 1.94 -0.89
C THR A 445 59.03 3.18 -0.22
N PRO A 446 59.77 3.94 0.60
CA PRO A 446 59.21 5.10 1.30
C PRO A 446 58.82 6.21 0.30
N ALA A 447 57.59 6.71 0.45
CA ALA A 447 57.03 7.75 -0.41
C ALA A 447 57.74 9.10 -0.22
N PRO A 448 58.07 9.82 -1.31
CA PRO A 448 58.53 11.20 -1.23
C PRO A 448 57.39 12.12 -0.79
N ALA A 449 57.71 13.11 0.04
CA ALA A 449 56.78 14.16 0.46
C ALA A 449 56.27 14.94 -0.76
N GLY A 450 54.98 14.83 -1.05
CA GLY A 450 54.33 15.46 -2.20
C GLY A 450 53.00 16.13 -1.82
N ASP A 451 53.00 17.45 -1.93
CA ASP A 451 51.93 18.43 -2.11
C ASP A 451 50.59 18.29 -1.35
N GLN A 452 50.38 19.27 -0.46
CA GLN A 452 49.08 19.55 0.13
C GLN A 452 48.05 19.98 -0.94
N PRO A 453 46.77 19.62 -0.78
CA PRO A 453 45.72 20.02 -1.70
C PRO A 453 45.51 21.54 -1.69
N ARG A 454 45.82 22.20 -2.81
CA ARG A 454 45.49 23.61 -3.03
C ARG A 454 43.97 23.76 -3.07
N ARG A 455 43.40 24.37 -2.03
CA ARG A 455 42.00 24.81 -2.00
C ARG A 455 41.80 25.91 -3.03
N ARG A 456 41.04 25.60 -4.09
CA ARG A 456 40.56 26.62 -5.02
C ARG A 456 39.57 27.54 -4.32
N ARG A 457 39.74 28.85 -4.43
CA ARG A 457 38.86 29.87 -3.85
C ARG A 457 38.08 30.54 -4.97
N TYR A 458 36.78 30.70 -4.76
CA TYR A 458 35.92 31.45 -5.66
C TYR A 458 36.14 32.96 -5.43
N ASN A 459 36.48 33.69 -6.48
CA ASN A 459 36.70 35.13 -6.45
C ASN A 459 35.40 35.85 -6.87
N PRO A 460 34.68 36.50 -5.94
CA PRO A 460 33.37 37.08 -6.21
C PRO A 460 33.42 38.35 -7.09
N ALA A 461 34.60 38.95 -7.29
CA ALA A 461 34.74 40.11 -8.17
C ALA A 461 34.85 39.72 -9.66
N THR A 462 35.33 38.52 -9.96
CA THR A 462 35.59 38.04 -11.33
C THR A 462 34.70 36.87 -11.73
N GLY A 463 34.04 36.21 -10.76
CA GLY A 463 33.16 35.06 -11.00
C GLY A 463 33.90 33.77 -11.35
N GLN A 464 35.22 33.71 -11.16
CA GLN A 464 36.05 32.54 -11.48
C GLN A 464 36.56 31.81 -10.23
N ILE A 465 36.87 30.52 -10.41
CA ILE A 465 37.47 29.66 -9.38
C ILE A 465 38.98 29.66 -9.61
N GLU A 466 39.74 30.24 -8.67
CA GLU A 466 41.21 30.31 -8.70
C GLU A 466 41.84 29.28 -7.77
#